data_AF-Q02CL3-F1
#
_entry.id   AF-Q02CL3-F1
#
_cell.length_a   1.000
_cell.length_b   1.000
_cell.length_c   1.000
_cell.angle_alpha   90.00
_cell.angle_beta   90.00
_cell.angle_gamma   90.00
#
_symmetry.space_group_name_H-M   'P 1'
#
loop_
_entity.id
_entity.type
_entity.pdbx_description
1 polymer ?
#
loop_
_entity_poly.entity_id
_entity_poly.type
_entity_poly.pdbx_seq_one_letter_code
_entity_poly.pdbx_strand_id
1 'polypeptide(L)'
;MRIHLRGTNALWFGPGGGQPIHRFDDPDGGFRVCYLGTGVEVCFAETFLRNPPVRILALDDLAGRSLATVEVRRELRLVPMLGASLARLGVTAEMASGSDYDAAQMWSRAVWEHGDEVDGIFYRSRHDDSTLCVAVYDRAKDGLAIIGDECLTDEPVRLARILRRYGVGLTN
;
A
#
# COMPACT_ATOMS: atom_id res chain seq x y z
N MET A 1 -7.48 -3.31 0.14
CA MET A 1 -7.41 -3.64 -1.30
C MET A 1 -5.97 -3.61 -1.76
N ARG A 2 -5.62 -4.26 -2.88
CA ARG A 2 -4.28 -4.19 -3.49
C ARG A 2 -4.36 -4.43 -4.99
N ILE A 3 -3.63 -3.66 -5.79
CA ILE A 3 -3.38 -4.01 -7.18
C ILE A 3 -2.10 -4.85 -7.28
N HIS A 4 -2.16 -5.97 -7.99
CA HIS A 4 -1.04 -6.90 -8.14
C HIS A 4 -0.98 -7.45 -9.58
N LEU A 5 0.15 -8.06 -9.94
CA LEU A 5 0.28 -8.75 -11.21
C LEU A 5 -0.62 -9.99 -11.23
N ARG A 6 -1.31 -10.23 -12.36
CA ARG A 6 -2.12 -11.44 -12.53
C ARG A 6 -1.27 -12.69 -12.38
N GLY A 7 -1.84 -13.72 -11.77
CA GLY A 7 -1.13 -14.97 -11.46
C GLY A 7 -0.21 -14.90 -10.24
N THR A 8 -0.14 -13.78 -9.53
CA THR A 8 0.57 -13.66 -8.24
C THR A 8 -0.40 -13.51 -7.08
N ASN A 9 0.02 -13.87 -5.86
CA ASN A 9 -0.80 -13.72 -4.66
C ASN A 9 -0.84 -12.25 -4.20
N ALA A 10 -2.04 -11.67 -4.07
CA ALA A 10 -2.21 -10.32 -3.55
C ALA A 10 -1.79 -10.16 -2.08
N LEU A 11 -1.94 -11.20 -1.26
CA LEU A 11 -1.43 -11.22 0.12
C LEU A 11 0.04 -11.64 0.16
N TRP A 12 0.87 -10.89 -0.56
CA TRP A 12 2.31 -11.05 -0.55
C TRP A 12 2.97 -10.14 0.48
N PHE A 13 3.68 -10.76 1.43
CA PHE A 13 4.49 -10.09 2.45
C PHE A 13 5.95 -10.11 2.02
N GLY A 14 6.47 -8.93 1.70
CA GLY A 14 7.83 -8.73 1.22
C GLY A 14 8.77 -8.12 2.26
N PRO A 15 10.08 -8.06 1.96
CA PRO A 15 10.70 -8.62 0.77
C PRO A 15 10.81 -10.17 0.81
N GLY A 16 10.87 -10.80 -0.36
CA GLY A 16 11.01 -12.26 -0.52
C GLY A 16 12.44 -12.79 -0.32
N GLY A 17 13.27 -12.06 0.44
CA GLY A 17 14.74 -12.12 0.40
C GLY A 17 15.30 -10.98 -0.45
N GLY A 18 16.37 -10.32 0.03
CA GLY A 18 16.97 -9.14 -0.60
C GLY A 18 16.94 -7.90 0.31
N GLN A 19 17.47 -6.78 -0.19
CA GLN A 19 17.45 -5.50 0.52
C GLN A 19 16.01 -4.96 0.66
N PRO A 20 15.72 -4.19 1.72
CA PRO A 20 14.44 -3.53 1.91
C PRO A 20 14.25 -2.46 0.82
N ILE A 21 13.22 -2.58 -0.01
CA ILE A 21 12.98 -1.68 -1.15
C ILE A 21 11.75 -0.80 -0.96
N HIS A 22 10.98 -1.05 0.11
CA HIS A 22 9.82 -0.25 0.46
C HIS A 22 9.99 0.43 1.81
N ARG A 23 9.17 1.46 2.00
CA ARG A 23 9.27 2.45 3.06
C ARG A 23 9.24 1.86 4.47
N PHE A 24 8.47 0.80 4.68
CA PHE A 24 8.25 0.19 5.98
C PHE A 24 8.80 -1.24 6.06
N ASP A 25 9.64 -1.64 5.11
CA ASP A 25 10.30 -2.93 5.17
C ASP A 25 11.31 -2.94 6.35
N ASP A 26 11.54 -4.11 6.94
CA ASP A 26 12.55 -4.24 7.98
C ASP A 26 13.96 -4.12 7.37
N PRO A 27 14.82 -3.21 7.87
CA PRO A 27 16.19 -3.11 7.38
C PRO A 27 17.01 -4.40 7.59
N ASP A 28 16.69 -5.18 8.63
CA ASP A 28 17.42 -6.42 8.95
C ASP A 28 16.67 -7.70 8.54
N GLY A 29 15.48 -7.57 7.93
CA GLY A 29 14.70 -8.72 7.43
C GLY A 29 14.09 -9.64 8.49
N GLY A 30 13.93 -9.18 9.73
CA GLY A 30 13.24 -9.86 10.83
C GLY A 30 11.72 -9.92 10.70
N PHE A 31 11.11 -9.06 9.87
CA PHE A 31 9.68 -9.16 9.51
C PHE A 31 9.41 -8.78 8.06
N ARG A 32 8.22 -9.14 7.58
CA ARG A 32 7.74 -8.82 6.23
C ARG A 32 6.49 -7.97 6.26
N VAL A 33 6.28 -7.20 5.18
CA VAL A 33 5.20 -6.22 5.06
C VAL A 33 4.36 -6.47 3.82
N CYS A 34 3.04 -6.41 4.00
CA CYS A 34 2.05 -6.37 2.92
C CYS A 34 1.44 -4.96 2.85
N TYR A 35 1.54 -4.33 1.67
CA TYR A 35 1.01 -2.99 1.43
C TYR A 35 -0.39 -3.08 0.83
N LEU A 36 -1.34 -2.43 1.50
CA LEU A 36 -2.75 -2.37 1.13
C LEU A 36 -3.21 -0.92 1.02
N GLY A 37 -4.20 -0.65 0.18
CA GLY A 37 -4.95 0.59 0.16
C GLY A 37 -6.33 0.43 0.78
N THR A 38 -6.88 1.50 1.37
CA THR A 38 -8.26 1.52 1.90
C THR A 38 -9.34 1.59 0.83
N GLY A 39 -8.96 1.81 -0.43
CA GLY A 39 -9.87 1.91 -1.57
C GLY A 39 -9.16 1.69 -2.90
N VAL A 40 -9.91 1.66 -3.99
CA VAL A 40 -9.37 1.42 -5.33
C VAL A 40 -8.53 2.62 -5.81
N GLU A 41 -8.93 3.84 -5.45
CA GLU A 41 -8.28 5.08 -5.85
C GLU A 41 -6.83 5.13 -5.38
N VAL A 42 -6.59 4.78 -4.11
CA VAL A 42 -5.24 4.74 -3.54
C VAL A 42 -4.41 3.60 -4.12
N CYS A 43 -5.01 2.42 -4.33
CA CYS A 43 -4.30 1.31 -4.95
C CYS A 43 -3.85 1.67 -6.37
N PHE A 44 -4.70 2.40 -7.11
CA PHE A 44 -4.39 2.90 -8.44
C PHE A 44 -3.25 3.93 -8.41
N ALA A 45 -3.36 4.95 -7.55
CA ALA A 45 -2.31 5.97 -7.42
C ALA A 45 -0.96 5.37 -7.03
N GLU A 46 -0.96 4.49 -6.02
CA GLU A 46 0.22 3.76 -5.57
C GLU A 46 0.74 2.71 -6.56
N THR A 47 0.04 2.41 -7.65
CA THR A 47 0.53 1.43 -8.65
C THR A 47 0.99 2.12 -9.92
N PHE A 48 0.17 3.03 -10.44
CA PHE A 48 0.35 3.61 -11.78
C PHE A 48 0.91 5.03 -11.76
N LEU A 49 0.82 5.75 -10.63
CA LEU A 49 1.21 7.16 -10.53
C LEU A 49 2.50 7.38 -9.75
N ARG A 50 3.27 6.30 -9.51
CA ARG A 50 4.53 6.35 -8.75
C ARG A 50 5.56 7.31 -9.34
N ASN A 51 5.60 7.40 -10.67
CA ASN A 51 6.56 8.18 -11.44
C ASN A 51 5.86 9.34 -12.15
N PRO A 52 5.65 10.51 -11.51
CA PRO A 52 5.08 11.67 -12.20
C PRO A 52 6.03 12.22 -13.27
N PRO A 53 5.53 12.75 -14.41
CA PRO A 53 4.13 12.97 -14.75
C PRO A 53 3.56 11.88 -15.67
N VAL A 54 3.14 10.73 -15.13
CA VAL A 54 2.28 9.80 -15.90
C VAL A 54 0.94 10.47 -16.20
N ARG A 55 0.54 10.43 -17.48
CA ARG A 55 -0.74 10.95 -17.99
C ARG A 55 -1.44 10.00 -18.96
N ILE A 56 -0.73 8.99 -19.45
CA ILE A 56 -1.24 7.98 -20.38
C ILE A 56 -0.79 6.62 -19.84
N LEU A 57 -1.71 5.66 -19.79
CA LEU A 57 -1.43 4.27 -19.44
C LEU A 57 -1.75 3.36 -20.62
N ALA A 58 -0.90 2.36 -20.87
CA ALA A 58 -1.21 1.30 -21.81
C ALA A 58 -2.34 0.43 -21.26
N LEU A 59 -3.29 0.06 -22.11
CA LEU A 59 -4.37 -0.85 -21.72
C LEU A 59 -3.81 -2.21 -21.28
N ASP A 60 -2.72 -2.66 -21.90
CA ASP A 60 -2.03 -3.91 -21.54
C ASP A 60 -1.45 -3.87 -20.12
N ASP A 61 -0.95 -2.71 -19.66
CA ASP A 61 -0.45 -2.55 -18.29
C ASP A 61 -1.57 -2.72 -17.25
N LEU A 62 -2.79 -2.30 -17.59
CA LEU A 62 -3.98 -2.50 -16.78
C LEU A 62 -4.46 -3.95 -16.84
N ALA A 63 -4.54 -4.53 -18.05
CA ALA A 63 -5.03 -5.88 -18.29
C ALA A 63 -4.14 -6.98 -17.68
N GLY A 64 -2.85 -6.69 -17.50
CA GLY A 64 -1.89 -7.55 -16.80
C GLY A 64 -2.02 -7.57 -15.27
N ARG A 65 -2.95 -6.80 -14.70
CA ARG A 65 -3.10 -6.61 -13.25
C ARG A 65 -4.52 -6.89 -12.77
N SER A 66 -4.61 -7.31 -11.52
CA SER A 66 -5.86 -7.49 -10.79
C SER A 66 -5.95 -6.56 -9.58
N LEU A 67 -7.17 -6.20 -9.20
CA LEU A 67 -7.52 -5.59 -7.93
C LEU A 67 -8.05 -6.66 -6.97
N ALA A 68 -7.30 -6.95 -5.93
CA ALA A 68 -7.74 -7.81 -4.84
C ALA A 68 -8.46 -7.00 -3.74
N THR A 69 -9.63 -7.49 -3.33
CA THR A 69 -10.33 -7.04 -2.13
C THR A 69 -9.96 -7.95 -0.96
N VAL A 70 -9.47 -7.34 0.11
CA VAL A 70 -8.99 -8.03 1.31
C VAL A 70 -9.92 -7.70 2.46
N GLU A 71 -10.48 -8.72 3.07
CA GLU A 71 -11.26 -8.68 4.29
C GLU A 71 -10.35 -8.81 5.52
N VAL A 72 -10.64 -8.00 6.54
CA VAL A 72 -9.98 -8.03 7.85
C VAL A 72 -10.90 -8.81 8.80
N ARG A 73 -10.47 -10.01 9.21
CA ARG A 73 -11.27 -10.99 9.97
C ARG A 73 -11.08 -10.95 11.49
N ARG A 74 -10.14 -10.13 11.95
CA ARG A 74 -9.93 -9.78 13.35
C ARG A 74 -9.56 -8.31 13.46
N GLU A 75 -9.75 -7.72 14.63
CA GLU A 75 -9.24 -6.37 14.87
C GLU A 75 -7.72 -6.32 14.68
N LEU A 76 -7.25 -5.28 13.97
CA LEU A 76 -5.82 -5.03 13.74
C LEU A 76 -5.37 -3.82 14.56
N ARG A 77 -4.27 -3.99 15.31
CA ARG A 77 -3.62 -2.91 16.04
C ARG A 77 -2.74 -2.11 15.09
N LEU A 78 -3.19 -0.95 14.63
CA LEU A 78 -2.44 -0.12 13.69
C LEU A 78 -1.95 1.16 14.35
N VAL A 79 -0.69 1.54 14.10
CA VAL A 79 -0.19 2.85 14.51
C VAL A 79 -0.54 3.90 13.45
N PRO A 80 -1.29 4.96 13.79
CA PRO A 80 -1.62 6.01 12.85
C PRO A 80 -0.45 6.97 12.65
N MET A 81 0.14 6.97 11.45
CA MET A 81 1.15 7.93 10.99
C MET A 81 0.48 9.03 10.16
N LEU A 82 -0.42 9.79 10.78
CA LEU A 82 -1.11 10.92 10.17
C LEU A 82 -1.72 11.85 11.24
N GLY A 83 -2.02 13.09 10.83
CA GLY A 83 -2.72 14.06 11.68
C GLY A 83 -1.99 14.35 12.99
N ALA A 84 -2.75 14.51 14.08
CA ALA A 84 -2.19 14.82 15.41
C ALA A 84 -1.29 13.71 15.97
N SER A 85 -1.41 12.48 15.48
CA SER A 85 -0.57 11.37 15.93
C SER A 85 0.90 11.54 15.55
N LEU A 86 1.20 12.28 14.47
CA LEU A 86 2.58 12.57 14.07
C LEU A 86 3.37 13.26 15.21
N ALA A 87 2.78 14.28 15.83
CA ALA A 87 3.37 14.98 16.96
C ALA A 87 3.54 14.08 18.19
N ARG A 88 2.59 13.16 18.44
CA ARG A 88 2.68 12.18 19.54
C ARG A 88 3.79 11.16 19.33
N LEU A 89 4.06 10.82 18.08
CA LEU A 89 5.09 9.86 17.66
C LEU A 89 6.46 10.52 17.47
N GLY A 90 6.56 11.85 17.57
CA GLY A 90 7.81 12.59 17.33
C GLY A 90 8.29 12.55 15.87
N VAL A 91 7.38 12.29 14.91
CA VAL A 91 7.70 12.24 13.47
C VAL A 91 6.92 13.28 12.68
N THR A 92 7.30 13.51 11.43
CA THR A 92 6.59 14.37 10.48
C THR A 92 5.90 13.55 9.39
N ALA A 93 5.09 14.22 8.56
CA ALA A 93 4.43 13.56 7.42
C ALA A 93 5.44 12.97 6.41
N GLU A 94 6.69 13.47 6.40
CA GLU A 94 7.78 12.94 5.56
C GLU A 94 8.07 11.47 5.85
N MET A 95 7.76 10.98 7.05
CA MET A 95 7.90 9.57 7.38
C MET A 95 7.02 8.67 6.50
N ALA A 96 5.88 9.19 6.04
CA ALA A 96 4.95 8.52 5.12
C ALA A 96 5.15 8.92 3.65
N SER A 97 5.64 10.14 3.38
CA SER A 97 5.68 10.71 2.03
C SER A 97 7.08 10.89 1.42
N GLY A 98 8.12 10.95 2.25
CA GLY A 98 9.49 11.31 1.88
C GLY A 98 10.19 10.27 1.00
N SER A 99 11.34 10.64 0.45
CA SER A 99 12.20 9.72 -0.32
C SER A 99 13.25 9.00 0.52
N ASP A 100 13.47 9.44 1.76
CA ASP A 100 14.33 8.77 2.72
C ASP A 100 13.60 7.55 3.30
N TYR A 101 14.05 6.36 2.91
CA TYR A 101 13.48 5.11 3.42
C TYR A 101 14.22 4.61 4.66
N ASP A 102 15.46 5.02 4.91
CA ASP A 102 16.23 4.51 6.05
C ASP A 102 15.54 4.88 7.37
N ALA A 103 15.15 6.15 7.51
CA ALA A 103 14.42 6.62 8.67
C ALA A 103 13.06 5.92 8.85
N ALA A 104 12.32 5.71 7.75
CA ALA A 104 11.01 5.07 7.78
C ALA A 104 11.10 3.56 8.09
N GLN A 105 12.12 2.89 7.57
CA GLN A 105 12.40 1.46 7.82
C GLN A 105 12.83 1.24 9.27
N MET A 106 13.75 2.06 9.80
CA MET A 106 14.12 2.03 11.22
C MET A 106 12.92 2.26 12.14
N TRP A 107 12.06 3.21 11.78
CA TRP A 107 10.85 3.48 12.56
C TRP A 107 9.84 2.33 12.49
N SER A 108 9.66 1.72 11.31
CA SER A 108 8.81 0.54 11.13
C SER A 108 9.27 -0.61 12.01
N ARG A 109 10.59 -0.83 12.08
CA ARG A 109 11.18 -1.82 12.98
C ARG A 109 10.88 -1.54 14.44
N ALA A 110 11.07 -0.30 14.90
CA ALA A 110 10.75 0.09 16.27
C ALA A 110 9.26 -0.15 16.61
N VAL A 111 8.35 0.09 15.65
CA VAL A 111 6.92 -0.22 15.83
C VAL A 111 6.66 -1.71 15.89
N TRP A 112 7.32 -2.51 15.05
CA TRP A 112 7.17 -3.96 15.06
C TRP A 112 7.70 -4.57 16.37
N GLU A 113 8.82 -4.07 16.90
CA GLU A 113 9.44 -4.51 18.16
C GLU A 113 8.69 -4.01 19.42
N HIS A 114 7.74 -3.09 19.27
CA HIS A 114 6.98 -2.53 20.39
C HIS A 114 6.17 -3.62 21.13
N GLY A 115 6.16 -3.56 22.46
CA GLY A 115 5.54 -4.58 23.33
C GLY A 115 4.01 -4.71 23.20
N ASP A 116 3.35 -3.75 22.56
CA ASP A 116 1.90 -3.80 22.27
C ASP A 116 1.55 -4.73 21.09
N GLU A 117 2.56 -5.35 20.46
CA GLU A 117 2.41 -6.28 19.34
C GLU A 117 1.59 -5.67 18.19
N VAL A 118 1.99 -4.48 17.75
CA VAL A 118 1.34 -3.75 16.67
C VAL A 118 1.34 -4.60 15.38
N ASP A 119 0.21 -4.62 14.68
CA ASP A 119 -0.04 -5.37 13.44
C ASP A 119 0.37 -4.61 12.17
N GLY A 120 0.56 -3.29 12.26
CA GLY A 120 0.98 -2.48 11.11
C GLY A 120 0.91 -0.97 11.30
N ILE A 121 1.10 -0.25 10.21
CA ILE A 121 1.12 1.21 10.14
C ILE A 121 -0.01 1.68 9.21
N PHE A 122 -0.74 2.69 9.66
CA PHE A 122 -1.79 3.35 8.89
C PHE A 122 -1.34 4.76 8.49
N TYR A 123 -1.32 5.10 7.21
CA TYR A 123 -0.65 6.31 6.72
C TYR A 123 -1.31 6.92 5.48
N ARG A 124 -0.97 8.17 5.14
CA ARG A 124 -1.42 8.81 3.89
C ARG A 124 -0.61 8.34 2.70
N SER A 125 -1.28 8.12 1.56
CA SER A 125 -0.56 7.84 0.31
C SER A 125 0.31 9.03 -0.09
N ARG A 126 1.51 8.74 -0.63
CA ARG A 126 2.41 9.77 -1.16
C ARG A 126 1.95 10.29 -2.53
N HIS A 127 1.06 9.57 -3.21
CA HIS A 127 0.60 9.84 -4.58
C HIS A 127 -0.84 10.38 -4.62
N ASP A 128 -1.60 10.24 -3.54
CA ASP A 128 -2.87 10.92 -3.28
C ASP A 128 -3.05 11.08 -1.76
N ASP A 129 -2.62 12.21 -1.20
CA ASP A 129 -2.60 12.45 0.25
C ASP A 129 -4.01 12.54 0.88
N SER A 130 -5.06 12.63 0.07
CA SER A 130 -6.45 12.54 0.52
C SER A 130 -6.89 11.11 0.83
N THR A 131 -6.07 10.12 0.45
CA THR A 131 -6.36 8.69 0.61
C THR A 131 -5.37 7.98 1.54
N LEU A 132 -5.72 6.78 1.99
CA LEU A 132 -5.03 6.09 3.07
C LEU A 132 -4.52 4.72 2.65
N CYS A 133 -3.33 4.39 3.12
CA CYS A 133 -2.64 3.13 2.96
C CYS A 133 -2.48 2.42 4.30
N VAL A 134 -2.28 1.11 4.23
CA VAL A 134 -1.96 0.25 5.37
C VAL A 134 -0.73 -0.57 5.00
N ALA A 135 0.29 -0.54 5.85
CA ALA A 135 1.40 -1.48 5.81
C ALA A 135 1.18 -2.50 6.93
N VAL A 136 0.86 -3.73 6.56
CA VAL A 136 0.52 -4.81 7.51
C VAL A 136 1.72 -5.72 7.68
N TYR A 137 2.09 -6.01 8.91
CA TYR A 137 3.18 -6.93 9.24
C TYR A 137 2.72 -8.39 9.12
N ASP A 138 3.65 -9.28 8.81
CA ASP A 138 3.41 -10.71 8.62
C ASP A 138 2.80 -11.44 9.82
N ARG A 139 3.01 -10.95 11.05
CA ARG A 139 2.32 -11.43 12.25
C ARG A 139 0.79 -11.31 12.16
N ALA A 140 0.28 -10.43 11.31
CA ALA A 140 -1.15 -10.19 11.12
C ALA A 140 -1.75 -10.92 9.91
N LYS A 141 -0.98 -11.78 9.24
CA LYS A 141 -1.42 -12.50 8.03
C LYS A 141 -2.67 -13.35 8.24
N ASP A 142 -2.85 -13.90 9.44
CA ASP A 142 -3.97 -14.78 9.80
C ASP A 142 -5.31 -14.04 9.89
N GLY A 143 -5.25 -12.73 10.10
CA GLY A 143 -6.38 -11.82 10.12
C GLY A 143 -6.85 -11.36 8.74
N LEU A 144 -6.19 -11.78 7.65
CA LEU A 144 -6.45 -11.29 6.31
C LEU A 144 -6.93 -12.39 5.38
N ALA A 145 -7.97 -12.09 4.59
CA ALA A 145 -8.48 -13.00 3.57
C ALA A 145 -8.80 -12.25 2.28
N ILE A 146 -8.40 -12.83 1.13
CA ILE A 146 -8.84 -12.33 -0.17
C ILE A 146 -10.29 -12.79 -0.38
N ILE A 147 -11.20 -11.84 -0.61
CA ILE A 147 -12.63 -12.10 -0.84
C ILE A 147 -13.08 -11.72 -2.26
N GLY A 148 -12.19 -11.12 -3.05
CA GLY A 148 -12.41 -10.79 -4.45
C GLY A 148 -11.10 -10.48 -5.16
N ASP A 149 -11.04 -10.78 -6.45
CA ASP A 149 -9.88 -10.57 -7.33
C ASP A 149 -10.43 -10.33 -8.74
N GLU A 150 -10.42 -9.08 -9.20
CA GLU A 150 -11.05 -8.66 -10.45
C GLU A 150 -10.12 -7.75 -11.26
N CYS A 151 -10.17 -7.86 -12.59
CA CYS A 151 -9.42 -6.95 -13.46
C CYS A 151 -10.13 -5.60 -13.52
N LEU A 152 -9.38 -4.49 -13.42
CA LEU A 152 -9.97 -3.15 -13.55
C LEU A 152 -10.59 -2.91 -14.93
N THR A 153 -10.11 -3.59 -15.97
CA THR A 153 -10.66 -3.49 -17.33
C THR A 153 -12.04 -4.12 -17.46
N ASP A 154 -12.40 -5.05 -16.56
CA ASP A 154 -13.70 -5.72 -16.56
C ASP A 154 -14.80 -4.85 -15.92
N GLU A 155 -14.39 -3.75 -15.27
CA GLU A 155 -15.24 -2.78 -14.56
C GLU A 155 -15.14 -1.37 -15.20
N PRO A 156 -15.59 -1.17 -16.45
CA PRO A 156 -15.28 0.03 -17.24
C PRO A 156 -15.81 1.33 -16.63
N VAL A 157 -16.95 1.29 -15.94
CA VAL A 157 -17.51 2.46 -15.24
C VAL A 157 -16.62 2.87 -14.07
N ARG A 158 -16.12 1.89 -13.30
CA ARG A 158 -15.21 2.14 -12.18
C ARG A 158 -13.87 2.67 -12.69
N LEU A 159 -13.30 2.04 -13.72
CA LEU A 159 -12.06 2.47 -14.36
C LEU A 159 -12.17 3.91 -14.88
N ALA A 160 -13.25 4.25 -15.60
CA ALA A 160 -13.46 5.61 -16.12
C ALA A 160 -13.54 6.67 -15.01
N ARG A 161 -14.13 6.35 -13.85
CA ARG A 161 -14.17 7.26 -12.69
C ARG A 161 -12.78 7.51 -12.12
N ILE A 162 -11.95 6.47 -11.99
CA ILE A 162 -10.58 6.58 -11.46
C ILE A 162 -9.70 7.37 -12.43
N LEU A 163 -9.76 7.04 -13.73
CA LEU A 163 -9.04 7.76 -14.78
C LEU A 163 -9.40 9.25 -14.79
N ARG A 164 -10.69 9.58 -14.66
CA ARG A 164 -11.14 10.97 -14.57
C ARG A 164 -10.63 11.67 -13.30
N ARG A 165 -10.64 11.00 -12.15
CA ARG A 165 -10.12 11.54 -10.88
C ARG A 165 -8.68 12.00 -11.02
N TYR A 166 -7.84 11.21 -11.70
CA TYR A 166 -6.42 11.48 -11.82
C TYR A 166 -6.00 12.14 -13.15
N GLY A 167 -6.94 12.42 -14.05
CA GLY A 167 -6.65 13.02 -15.35
C GLY A 167 -5.75 12.16 -16.24
N VAL A 168 -5.98 10.84 -16.23
CA VAL A 168 -5.18 9.85 -16.98
C VAL A 168 -5.96 9.33 -18.18
N GLY A 169 -5.32 9.32 -19.35
CA GLY A 169 -5.83 8.69 -20.57
C GLY A 169 -5.34 7.25 -20.74
N LEU A 170 -5.97 6.53 -21.67
CA LEU A 170 -5.54 5.19 -22.10
C LEU A 170 -4.95 5.25 -23.51
N THR A 171 -3.94 4.43 -23.76
CA THR A 171 -3.45 4.08 -25.10
C THR A 171 -3.62 2.59 -25.35
N ASN A 172 -3.82 2.23 -26.61
CA ASN A 172 -3.62 0.87 -27.09
C ASN A 172 -2.14 0.55 -27.19
#